data_AF-U4KR98-F1
#
_entry.id   AF-U4KR98-F1
#
_cell.length_a   1.000
_cell.length_b   1.000
_cell.length_c   1.000
_cell.angle_alpha   90.00
_cell.angle_beta   90.00
_cell.angle_gamma   90.00
#
_symmetry.space_group_name_H-M   'P 1'
#
loop_
_entity.id
_entity.type
_entity.pdbx_description
1 polymer ?
#
loop_
_entity_poly.entity_id
_entity_poly.type
_entity_poly.pdbx_seq_one_letter_code
_entity_poly.pdbx_strand_id
1 'polypeptide(L)'
;MAYRNKTYVAFDGDNDITYYYLMKAWKANDNNDFDFHNAHDLNTARDSSQEESIKSQLRVRMQNSKMFVLLVGDKTKYLTKFVKWEVESAIRREIPIAVVYLKDYSRFDEKMCPTWLNNVLSIHIPFKKTILQYVIDNWPTVSKQKEDKGHYWYSDDFVNSL
;
A
#
# COMPACT_ATOMS: atom_id res chain seq x y z
N MET A 1 -21.99 -4.40 -11.43
CA MET A 1 -20.91 -4.41 -10.43
C MET A 1 -19.80 -3.50 -10.89
N ALA A 2 -19.41 -2.48 -10.10
CA ALA A 2 -18.19 -1.71 -10.39
C ALA A 2 -16.98 -2.63 -10.18
N TYR A 3 -16.34 -3.06 -11.27
CA TYR A 3 -15.11 -3.85 -11.18
C TYR A 3 -14.01 -2.97 -10.59
N ARG A 4 -13.67 -3.23 -9.33
CA ARG A 4 -12.48 -2.65 -8.69
C ARG A 4 -11.28 -3.42 -9.22
N ASN A 5 -10.53 -2.84 -10.14
CA ASN A 5 -9.31 -3.44 -10.69
C ASN A 5 -8.03 -2.72 -10.23
N LYS A 6 -8.15 -1.58 -9.55
CA LYS A 6 -7.03 -0.69 -9.25
C LYS A 6 -6.35 -0.98 -7.92
N THR A 7 -5.06 -0.70 -7.84
CA THR A 7 -4.28 -0.78 -6.61
C THR A 7 -3.90 0.63 -6.16
N TYR A 8 -4.34 1.01 -4.96
CA TYR A 8 -3.97 2.29 -4.38
C TYR A 8 -2.57 2.18 -3.77
N VAL A 9 -1.64 3.09 -4.10
CA VAL A 9 -0.27 3.07 -3.55
C VAL A 9 -0.01 4.33 -2.75
N ALA A 10 0.24 4.16 -1.45
CA ALA A 10 0.70 5.20 -0.55
C ALA A 10 2.18 4.99 -0.21
N PHE A 11 2.96 6.07 -0.12
CA PHE A 11 4.40 6.04 0.16
C PHE A 11 4.88 7.41 0.66
N ASP A 12 6.18 7.60 0.91
CA ASP A 12 6.78 8.92 1.15
C ASP A 12 7.15 9.59 -0.17
N GLY A 13 6.43 10.65 -0.56
CA GLY A 13 6.64 11.35 -1.83
C GLY A 13 8.03 11.98 -1.98
N ASP A 14 8.67 12.38 -0.89
CA ASP A 14 9.96 13.08 -0.92
C ASP A 14 11.14 12.10 -0.98
N ASN A 15 11.00 10.93 -0.37
CA ASN A 15 12.12 9.99 -0.18
C ASN A 15 11.97 8.70 -1.00
N ASP A 16 10.74 8.25 -1.28
CA ASP A 16 10.46 6.90 -1.78
C ASP A 16 9.82 6.89 -3.19
N ILE A 17 9.71 8.04 -3.86
CA ILE A 17 9.05 8.16 -5.18
C ILE A 17 9.71 7.33 -6.29
N THR A 18 11.00 7.05 -6.17
CA THR A 18 11.75 6.21 -7.11
C THR A 18 11.22 4.78 -7.15
N TYR A 19 10.80 4.23 -6.01
CA TYR A 19 10.20 2.89 -5.92
C TYR A 19 8.83 2.84 -6.60
N TYR A 20 8.03 3.90 -6.45
CA TYR A 20 6.78 4.04 -7.20
C TYR A 20 7.02 4.08 -8.72
N TYR A 21 8.06 4.78 -9.17
CA TYR A 21 8.43 4.79 -10.59
C TYR A 21 8.90 3.42 -11.07
N LEU A 22 9.60 2.65 -10.24
CA LEU A 22 9.98 1.28 -10.59
C LEU A 22 8.75 0.37 -10.72
N MET A 23 7.75 0.48 -9.84
CA MET A 23 6.49 -0.25 -9.96
C MET A 23 5.76 0.08 -11.28
N LYS A 24 5.74 1.35 -11.69
CA LYS A 24 5.20 1.74 -13.00
C LYS A 24 5.99 1.14 -14.16
N ALA A 25 7.31 1.07 -14.06
CA ALA A 25 8.15 0.43 -15.08
C ALA A 25 7.86 -1.08 -15.19
N TRP A 26 7.67 -1.77 -14.06
CA TRP A 26 7.26 -3.18 -14.05
C TRP A 26 5.90 -3.38 -14.74
N LYS A 27 4.94 -2.50 -14.47
CA LYS A 27 3.62 -2.52 -15.14
C LYS A 27 3.77 -2.38 -16.65
N ALA A 28 4.55 -1.39 -17.09
CA ALA A 28 4.74 -1.10 -18.51
C ALA A 28 5.44 -2.24 -19.26
N ASN A 29 6.33 -2.98 -18.58
CA ASN A 29 7.09 -4.06 -19.20
C ASN A 29 6.31 -5.38 -19.31
N ASP A 30 5.48 -5.73 -18.31
CA ASP A 30 4.84 -7.05 -18.25
C ASP A 30 3.39 -7.06 -18.74
N ASN A 31 2.86 -5.91 -19.18
CA ASN A 31 1.44 -5.79 -19.53
C ASN A 31 0.50 -6.19 -18.36
N ASN A 32 1.02 -6.15 -17.13
CA ASN A 32 0.27 -6.52 -15.93
C ASN A 32 -0.75 -5.42 -15.61
N ASP A 33 -1.95 -5.85 -15.23
CA ASP A 33 -3.13 -4.98 -15.08
C ASP A 33 -3.17 -4.24 -13.73
N PHE A 34 -2.02 -3.74 -13.26
CA PHE A 34 -1.94 -2.98 -12.01
C PHE A 34 -2.13 -1.50 -12.25
N ASP A 35 -3.36 -1.03 -12.04
CA ASP A 35 -3.61 0.41 -12.09
C ASP A 35 -3.20 1.08 -10.78
N PHE A 36 -1.99 1.67 -10.77
CA PHE A 36 -1.44 2.37 -9.63
C PHE A 36 -1.89 3.82 -9.60
N HIS A 37 -2.48 4.24 -8.48
CA HIS A 37 -2.74 5.65 -8.20
C HIS A 37 -1.75 6.16 -7.15
N ASN A 38 -1.05 7.25 -7.49
CA ASN A 38 -0.19 7.98 -6.56
C ASN A 38 -1.04 9.02 -5.80
N ALA A 39 -1.02 8.92 -4.48
CA ALA A 39 -1.62 9.92 -3.61
C ALA A 39 -0.93 11.30 -3.69
N HIS A 40 0.39 11.31 -3.90
CA HIS A 40 1.23 12.51 -3.93
C HIS A 40 1.08 13.33 -5.21
N ASP A 41 0.55 12.76 -6.28
CA ASP A 41 0.22 13.50 -7.51
C ASP A 41 -0.80 14.62 -7.25
N LEU A 42 -1.63 14.46 -6.21
CA LEU A 42 -2.58 15.48 -5.77
C LEU A 42 -2.06 16.36 -4.63
N ASN A 43 -0.96 15.96 -3.99
CA ASN A 43 -0.48 16.54 -2.73
C ASN A 43 0.61 17.61 -2.95
N THR A 44 0.71 18.17 -4.15
CA THR A 44 1.71 19.20 -4.51
C THR A 44 1.45 20.57 -3.89
N ALA A 45 0.51 20.66 -2.95
CA ALA A 45 -0.13 21.91 -2.58
C ALA A 45 0.08 22.20 -1.08
N ARG A 46 0.76 23.32 -0.79
CA ARG A 46 1.27 23.70 0.55
C ARG A 46 0.24 24.39 1.45
N ASP A 47 -1.04 24.42 1.09
CA ASP A 47 -2.08 25.21 1.78
C ASP A 47 -3.10 24.33 2.53
N SER A 48 -3.52 24.75 3.73
CA SER A 48 -4.44 24.01 4.61
C SER A 48 -5.87 23.95 4.07
N SER A 49 -6.26 24.95 3.26
CA SER A 49 -7.56 24.97 2.57
C SER A 49 -7.67 23.88 1.49
N GLN A 50 -6.53 23.35 1.03
CA GLN A 50 -6.47 22.31 0.00
C GLN A 50 -6.53 20.90 0.61
N GLU A 51 -6.30 20.74 1.91
CA GLU A 51 -6.20 19.42 2.55
C GLU A 51 -7.50 18.60 2.44
N GLU A 52 -8.65 19.20 2.75
CA GLU A 52 -9.95 18.51 2.67
C GLU A 52 -10.32 18.17 1.23
N SER A 53 -9.99 19.06 0.29
CA SER A 53 -10.17 18.81 -1.15
C SER A 53 -9.28 17.65 -1.64
N ILE A 54 -8.02 17.61 -1.22
CA ILE A 54 -7.09 16.52 -1.51
C ILE A 54 -7.63 15.21 -0.94
N LYS A 55 -8.01 15.19 0.35
CA LYS A 55 -8.62 14.02 1.00
C LYS A 55 -9.88 13.55 0.27
N SER A 56 -10.72 14.46 -0.20
CA SER A 56 -11.90 14.10 -1.00
C SER A 56 -11.52 13.39 -2.31
N GLN A 57 -10.51 13.89 -3.02
CA GLN A 57 -10.03 13.27 -4.26
C GLN A 57 -9.35 11.92 -4.02
N LEU A 58 -8.52 11.80 -2.98
CA LEU A 58 -7.90 10.53 -2.57
C LEU A 58 -8.97 9.50 -2.20
N ARG A 59 -10.04 9.93 -1.53
CA ARG A 59 -11.19 9.09 -1.16
C ARG A 59 -11.88 8.51 -2.40
N VAL A 60 -12.09 9.30 -3.45
CA VAL A 60 -12.69 8.82 -4.71
C VAL A 60 -11.79 7.80 -5.40
N ARG A 61 -10.47 8.02 -5.42
CA ARG A 61 -9.52 7.07 -6.00
C ARG A 61 -9.52 5.75 -5.24
N MET A 62 -9.43 5.81 -3.91
CA MET A 62 -9.46 4.65 -3.03
C MET A 62 -10.75 3.83 -3.14
N GLN A 63 -11.90 4.47 -3.40
CA GLN A 63 -13.19 3.78 -3.63
C GLN A 63 -13.16 2.81 -4.83
N ASN A 64 -12.34 3.12 -5.84
CA ASN A 64 -12.22 2.31 -7.04
C ASN A 64 -11.11 1.25 -6.94
N SER A 65 -10.42 1.18 -5.79
CA SER A 65 -9.30 0.27 -5.57
C SER A 65 -9.75 -1.07 -4.96
N LYS A 66 -9.21 -2.18 -5.49
CA LYS A 66 -9.39 -3.52 -4.92
C LYS A 66 -8.48 -3.77 -3.72
N MET A 67 -7.39 -3.03 -3.64
CA MET A 67 -6.34 -3.23 -2.66
C MET A 67 -5.60 -1.93 -2.38
N PHE A 68 -5.10 -1.80 -1.15
CA PHE A 68 -4.25 -0.72 -0.68
C PHE A 68 -2.83 -1.26 -0.43
N VAL A 69 -1.83 -0.60 -1.02
CA VAL A 69 -0.41 -0.92 -0.88
C VAL A 69 0.29 0.26 -0.24
N LEU A 70 0.93 0.03 0.89
CA LEU A 70 1.77 1.00 1.59
C LEU A 70 3.24 0.65 1.38
N LEU A 71 4.00 1.54 0.75
CA LEU A 71 5.46 1.43 0.74
C LEU A 71 6.02 2.04 2.02
N VAL A 72 6.82 1.27 2.75
CA VAL A 72 7.45 1.67 4.01
C VAL A 72 8.96 1.79 3.80
N GLY A 73 9.42 3.03 3.76
CA GLY A 73 10.82 3.43 3.87
C GLY A 73 11.18 3.92 5.27
N ASP A 74 12.34 4.57 5.39
CA ASP A 74 12.91 4.98 6.69
C ASP A 74 12.08 6.03 7.43
N LYS A 75 11.44 6.93 6.68
CA LYS A 75 10.72 8.08 7.22
C LYS A 75 9.21 7.87 7.25
N THR A 76 8.67 6.83 6.61
CA THR A 76 7.23 6.59 6.47
C THR A 76 6.52 6.49 7.82
N LYS A 77 7.18 5.95 8.86
CA LYS A 77 6.63 5.87 10.21
C LYS A 77 6.29 7.22 10.85
N TYR A 78 6.95 8.30 10.41
CA TYR A 78 6.70 9.66 10.89
C TYR A 78 5.60 10.38 10.09
N LEU A 79 5.14 9.82 8.96
CA LEU A 79 4.13 10.42 8.09
C LEU A 79 2.72 10.16 8.63
N THR A 80 2.27 11.00 9.57
CA THR A 80 0.98 10.82 10.24
C THR A 80 -0.16 11.68 9.69
N LYS A 81 0.12 12.70 8.88
CA LYS A 81 -0.91 13.61 8.36
C LYS A 81 -1.77 12.99 7.26
N PHE A 82 -1.12 12.54 6.18
CA PHE A 82 -1.81 11.97 5.02
C PHE A 82 -1.80 10.44 5.07
N VAL A 83 -0.63 9.82 5.15
CA VAL A 83 -0.49 8.35 5.08
C VAL A 83 -1.33 7.64 6.14
N LYS A 84 -1.29 8.08 7.40
CA LYS A 84 -2.16 7.52 8.46
C LYS A 84 -3.65 7.66 8.11
N TRP A 85 -4.08 8.83 7.64
CA TRP A 85 -5.47 9.07 7.24
C TRP A 85 -5.90 8.18 6.06
N GLU A 86 -5.00 7.91 5.12
CA GLU A 86 -5.25 7.00 4.00
C GLU A 86 -5.45 5.57 4.49
N VAL A 87 -4.59 5.09 5.40
CA VAL A 87 -4.74 3.77 6.00
C VAL A 87 -6.04 3.68 6.79
N GLU A 88 -6.36 4.66 7.63
CA GLU A 88 -7.64 4.71 8.34
C GLU A 88 -8.84 4.69 7.38
N SER A 89 -8.71 5.34 6.23
CA SER A 89 -9.74 5.34 5.19
C SER A 89 -9.87 3.98 4.49
N ALA A 90 -8.76 3.28 4.27
CA ALA A 90 -8.76 1.92 3.73
C ALA A 90 -9.41 0.94 4.71
N ILE A 91 -9.09 1.04 6.01
CA ILE A 91 -9.68 0.23 7.09
C ILE A 91 -11.20 0.43 7.15
N ARG A 92 -11.67 1.69 7.19
CA ARG A 92 -13.12 2.00 7.22
C ARG A 92 -13.89 1.46 6.02
N ARG A 93 -13.19 1.16 4.92
CA ARG A 93 -13.76 0.65 3.67
C ARG A 93 -13.53 -0.84 3.47
N GLU A 94 -12.91 -1.51 4.46
CA GLU A 94 -12.56 -2.93 4.40
C GLU A 94 -11.72 -3.25 3.16
N ILE A 95 -10.87 -2.30 2.75
CA ILE A 95 -9.94 -2.50 1.64
C ILE A 95 -8.75 -3.30 2.19
N PRO A 96 -8.40 -4.43 1.57
CA PRO A 96 -7.23 -5.22 1.94
C PRO A 96 -5.96 -4.38 1.89
N ILE A 97 -5.13 -4.46 2.93
CA ILE A 97 -3.89 -3.69 3.07
C ILE A 97 -2.68 -4.62 2.90
N ALA A 98 -1.73 -4.21 2.06
CA ALA A 98 -0.37 -4.73 2.05
C ALA A 98 0.62 -3.65 2.42
N VAL A 99 1.60 -4.04 3.23
CA VAL A 99 2.74 -3.24 3.66
C VAL A 99 3.97 -3.81 2.97
N VAL A 100 4.64 -2.98 2.20
CA VAL A 100 5.79 -3.35 1.38
C VAL A 100 7.01 -2.61 1.91
N TYR A 101 7.98 -3.35 2.43
CA TYR A 101 9.21 -2.76 2.96
C TYR A 101 10.19 -2.50 1.83
N LEU A 102 10.64 -1.25 1.72
CA LEU A 102 11.58 -0.81 0.67
C LEU A 102 13.02 -1.25 0.96
N LYS A 103 13.33 -1.46 2.24
CA LYS A 103 14.53 -2.17 2.67
C LYS A 103 14.26 -3.67 2.68
N ASP A 104 15.32 -4.47 2.53
CA ASP A 104 15.28 -5.93 2.38
C ASP A 104 14.85 -6.64 3.68
N TYR A 105 13.60 -6.40 4.07
CA TYR A 105 12.93 -7.02 5.19
C TYR A 105 11.88 -7.94 4.60
N SER A 106 12.12 -9.24 4.73
CA SER A 106 11.17 -10.27 4.31
C SER A 106 10.07 -10.54 5.33
N ARG A 107 10.13 -9.88 6.50
CA ARG A 107 9.26 -10.14 7.66
C ARG A 107 8.74 -8.84 8.28
N PHE A 108 7.71 -8.95 9.11
CA PHE A 108 7.25 -7.85 9.96
C PHE A 108 8.41 -7.32 10.80
N ASP A 109 8.72 -6.02 10.64
CA ASP A 109 9.71 -5.31 11.48
C ASP A 109 8.98 -4.27 12.34
N GLU A 110 8.93 -4.52 13.64
CA GLU A 110 8.30 -3.65 14.64
C GLU A 110 8.94 -2.24 14.70
N LYS A 111 10.22 -2.10 14.32
CA LYS A 111 10.94 -0.81 14.34
C LYS A 111 10.59 0.09 13.16
N MET A 112 10.22 -0.52 12.03
CA MET A 112 9.86 0.17 10.80
C MET A 112 8.35 0.28 10.62
N CYS A 113 7.60 -0.69 11.14
CA CYS A 113 6.15 -0.65 11.12
C CYS A 113 5.68 0.57 11.93
N PRO A 114 4.91 1.49 11.31
CA PRO A 114 4.29 2.56 12.05
C PRO A 114 3.39 1.99 13.17
N THR A 115 3.51 2.48 14.40
CA THR A 115 2.75 1.97 15.57
C THR A 115 1.24 2.01 15.38
N TRP A 116 0.75 2.91 14.53
CA TRP A 116 -0.66 3.03 14.17
C TRP A 116 -1.18 1.91 13.23
N LEU A 117 -0.30 1.01 12.74
CA LEU A 117 -0.66 -0.20 11.99
C LEU A 117 -0.75 -1.46 12.85
N ASN A 118 -0.31 -1.44 14.12
CA ASN A 118 -0.11 -2.66 14.93
C ASN A 118 -1.36 -3.54 15.18
N ASN A 119 -2.56 -3.07 14.84
CA ASN A 119 -3.83 -3.79 15.00
C ASN A 119 -4.67 -3.78 13.71
N VAL A 120 -3.99 -3.76 12.57
CA VAL A 120 -4.60 -3.70 11.25
C VAL A 120 -4.31 -5.00 10.54
N LEU A 121 -5.36 -5.63 9.98
CA LEU A 121 -5.17 -6.79 9.12
C LEU A 121 -4.36 -6.39 7.89
N SER A 122 -3.09 -6.75 7.87
CA SER A 122 -2.17 -6.39 6.79
C SER A 122 -1.19 -7.50 6.51
N ILE A 123 -0.84 -7.64 5.22
CA ILE A 123 0.24 -8.52 4.80
C ILE A 123 1.53 -7.73 4.60
N HIS A 124 2.62 -8.26 5.11
CA HIS A 124 3.95 -7.67 5.16
C HIS A 124 4.85 -8.42 4.19
N ILE A 125 5.40 -7.71 3.20
CA ILE A 125 6.23 -8.29 2.14
C ILE A 125 7.45 -7.42 1.83
N PRO A 126 8.55 -8.01 1.32
CA PRO A 126 9.66 -7.22 0.79
C PRO A 126 9.28 -6.58 -0.54
N PHE A 127 9.98 -5.51 -0.92
CA PHE A 127 9.83 -4.87 -2.22
C PHE A 127 10.45 -5.71 -3.36
N LYS A 128 9.77 -6.80 -3.72
CA LYS A 128 10.09 -7.67 -4.86
C LYS A 128 8.88 -7.77 -5.79
N LYS A 129 9.13 -7.75 -7.10
CA LYS A 129 8.08 -7.76 -8.13
C LYS A 129 7.17 -9.00 -8.05
N THR A 130 7.76 -10.19 -7.92
CA THR A 130 7.04 -11.47 -7.95
C THR A 130 6.09 -11.63 -6.78
N ILE A 131 6.56 -11.40 -5.55
CA ILE A 131 5.71 -11.45 -4.36
C ILE A 131 4.64 -10.35 -4.34
N LEU A 132 4.95 -9.14 -4.81
CA LEU A 132 3.98 -8.06 -4.91
C LEU A 132 2.86 -8.42 -5.88
N GLN A 133 3.19 -9.01 -7.03
CA GLN A 133 2.21 -9.49 -7.99
C GLN A 133 1.29 -10.54 -7.35
N TYR A 134 1.91 -11.56 -6.74
CA TYR A 134 1.20 -12.63 -6.05
C TYR A 134 0.23 -12.10 -4.98
N VAL A 135 0.67 -11.12 -4.20
CA VAL A 135 -0.15 -10.48 -3.16
C VAL A 135 -1.32 -9.71 -3.76
N ILE A 136 -1.13 -8.94 -4.82
CA ILE A 136 -2.22 -8.17 -5.44
C ILE A 136 -3.32 -9.08 -6.01
N ASP A 137 -2.94 -10.28 -6.46
CA ASP A 137 -3.88 -11.23 -7.05
C ASP A 137 -4.60 -12.09 -6.01
N ASN A 138 -3.93 -12.46 -4.90
CA ASN A 138 -4.45 -13.42 -3.93
C ASN A 138 -4.93 -12.78 -2.63
N TRP A 139 -4.23 -11.76 -2.12
CA TRP A 139 -4.51 -11.19 -0.80
C TRP A 139 -5.93 -10.63 -0.64
N PRO A 140 -6.53 -9.95 -1.63
CA PRO A 140 -7.90 -9.45 -1.49
C PRO A 140 -8.96 -10.52 -1.23
N THR A 141 -8.70 -11.76 -1.64
CA THR A 141 -9.56 -12.91 -1.37
C THR A 141 -9.23 -13.53 -0.01
N VAL A 142 -7.94 -13.71 0.28
CA VAL A 142 -7.46 -14.29 1.54
C VAL A 142 -7.86 -13.43 2.74
N SER A 143 -7.72 -12.11 2.64
CA SER A 143 -7.99 -11.18 3.74
C SER A 143 -9.46 -11.20 4.17
N LYS A 144 -10.40 -11.51 3.27
CA LYS A 144 -11.83 -11.62 3.59
C LYS A 144 -12.18 -12.86 4.40
N GLN A 145 -11.33 -13.88 4.37
CA GLN A 145 -11.51 -15.12 5.11
C GLN A 145 -10.85 -15.05 6.50
N LYS A 146 -10.15 -13.95 6.80
CA LYS A 146 -9.50 -13.73 8.09
C LYS A 146 -10.43 -12.97 9.02
N GLU A 147 -10.62 -13.51 10.22
CA GLU A 147 -11.41 -12.87 11.29
C GLU A 147 -10.52 -12.07 12.26
N ASP A 148 -9.21 -12.31 12.26
CA ASP A 148 -8.24 -11.67 13.14
C ASP A 148 -7.62 -10.43 12.50
N LYS A 149 -7.28 -9.44 13.34
CA LYS A 149 -6.65 -8.17 12.93
C LYS A 149 -5.14 -8.18 13.14
N GLY A 150 -4.49 -9.21 12.60
CA GLY A 150 -3.07 -9.48 12.79
C GLY A 150 -2.18 -9.09 11.61
N HIS A 151 -0.87 -9.14 11.86
CA HIS A 151 0.16 -9.03 10.84
C HIS A 151 0.43 -10.39 10.20
N TYR A 152 0.37 -10.44 8.89
CA TYR A 152 0.65 -11.63 8.10
C TYR A 152 1.93 -11.46 7.28
N TRP A 153 2.67 -12.53 7.07
CA TRP A 153 3.84 -12.55 6.19
C TRP A 153 3.97 -13.94 5.56
N TYR A 154 4.68 -14.03 4.45
CA TYR A 154 5.06 -15.31 3.85
C TYR A 154 6.44 -15.74 4.36
N SER A 155 6.73 -17.05 4.32
CA SER A 155 8.07 -17.54 4.62
C SER A 155 9.07 -17.08 3.57
N ASP A 156 10.32 -16.89 3.99
CA ASP A 156 11.40 -16.46 3.09
C ASP A 156 11.59 -17.44 1.92
N ASP A 157 11.46 -18.75 2.19
CA ASP A 157 11.54 -19.80 1.16
C ASP A 157 10.46 -19.65 0.10
N PHE A 158 9.22 -19.33 0.50
CA PHE A 158 8.12 -19.09 -0.43
C PHE A 158 8.41 -17.85 -1.28
N VAL A 159 8.80 -16.74 -0.64
CA VAL A 159 9.09 -15.47 -1.33
C VAL A 159 10.24 -15.64 -2.33
N ASN A 160 11.26 -16.44 -2.02
CA ASN A 160 12.39 -16.67 -2.91
C ASN A 160 12.09 -17.71 -4.01
N SER A 161 11.04 -18.52 -3.85
CA SER A 161 10.61 -19.50 -4.86
C SER A 161 9.71 -18.93 -5.97
N LEU A 162 9.17 -17.72 -5.78
CA LEU A 162 8.31 -17.00 -6.73
C LEU A 162 9.09 -16.26 -7.81
#